data_AF-A0A5D0IQH0-F1
#
_entry.id   AF-A0A5D0IQH0-F1
#
_cell.length_a   1.000
_cell.length_b   1.000
_cell.length_c   1.000
_cell.angle_alpha   90.00
_cell.angle_beta   90.00
_cell.angle_gamma   90.00
#
_symmetry.space_group_name_H-M   'P 1'
#
loop_
_entity.id
_entity.type
_entity.pdbx_description
1 polymer ?
#
loop_
_entity_poly.entity_id
_entity_poly.type
_entity_poly.pdbx_seq_one_letter_code
_entity_poly.pdbx_strand_id
1 'polypeptide(L)'
;PFFEAVEASYLYAENTKTAFIEMAEASGVKLLKPKQFDCKNASTFGTGELIEDALNKGAKHIILGIGGSATNDCGVGMATALGYRFFNDNNQEVEPIG
;
A
#
# COMPACT_ATOMS: atom_id res chain seq x y z
N PRO A 1 5.79 -5.25 0.93
CA PRO A 1 5.44 -5.55 2.34
C PRO A 1 6.52 -5.18 3.39
N PHE A 2 7.80 -5.45 3.15
CA PHE A 2 8.89 -5.21 4.14
C PHE A 2 9.84 -4.07 3.74
N PHE A 3 9.31 -3.00 3.11
CA PHE A 3 10.07 -1.84 2.62
C PHE A 3 11.21 -2.13 1.61
N GLU A 4 11.31 -3.37 1.14
CA GLU A 4 12.13 -3.71 -0.03
C GLU A 4 11.43 -3.23 -1.31
N ALA A 5 12.21 -2.67 -2.24
CA ALA A 5 11.70 -2.27 -3.53
C ALA A 5 11.18 -3.48 -4.32
N VAL A 6 9.97 -3.35 -4.86
CA VAL A 6 9.34 -4.35 -5.72
C VAL A 6 8.84 -3.67 -6.99
N GLU A 7 8.84 -4.41 -8.10
CA GLU A 7 8.15 -3.96 -9.30
C GLU A 7 6.66 -4.26 -9.15
N ALA A 8 5.83 -3.22 -9.29
CA ALA A 8 4.38 -3.30 -9.20
C ALA A 8 3.75 -2.54 -10.36
N SER A 9 2.55 -2.95 -10.77
CA SER A 9 1.83 -2.34 -11.88
C SER A 9 0.34 -2.21 -11.58
N TYR A 10 -0.33 -1.30 -12.27
CA TYR A 10 -1.77 -1.10 -12.17
C TYR A 10 -2.29 -0.53 -13.50
N LEU A 11 -3.60 -0.63 -13.73
CA LEU A 11 -4.22 -0.08 -14.94
C LEU A 11 -4.70 1.34 -14.68
N TYR A 12 -4.40 2.26 -15.60
CA TYR A 12 -4.96 3.61 -15.60
C TYR A 12 -5.72 3.87 -16.90
N ALA A 13 -7.03 4.07 -16.78
CA ALA A 13 -7.92 4.38 -17.89
C ALA A 13 -8.06 5.91 -18.03
N GLU A 14 -7.26 6.49 -18.92
CA GLU A 14 -7.16 7.95 -19.14
C GLU A 14 -8.51 8.59 -19.48
N ASN A 15 -9.34 7.93 -20.31
CA ASN A 15 -10.64 8.46 -20.75
C ASN A 15 -11.64 8.64 -19.60
N THR A 16 -11.63 7.76 -18.60
CA THR A 16 -12.53 7.81 -17.44
C THR A 16 -11.85 8.35 -16.19
N LYS A 17 -10.54 8.64 -16.27
CA LYS A 17 -9.69 9.00 -15.13
C LYS A 17 -9.80 7.99 -13.99
N THR A 18 -9.88 6.70 -14.33
CA THR A 18 -10.03 5.61 -13.35
C THR A 18 -8.75 4.81 -13.25
N ALA A 19 -8.23 4.63 -12.04
CA ALA A 19 -7.16 3.68 -11.76
C ALA A 19 -7.73 2.40 -11.15
N PHE A 20 -7.23 1.24 -11.58
CA PHE A 20 -7.56 -0.08 -11.06
C PHE A 20 -6.30 -0.65 -10.43
N ILE A 21 -6.26 -0.67 -9.12
CA ILE A 21 -5.09 -1.02 -8.32
C ILE A 21 -5.39 -2.31 -7.58
N GLU A 22 -4.48 -3.28 -7.66
CA GLU A 22 -4.51 -4.48 -6.83
C GLU A 22 -3.42 -4.34 -5.76
N MET A 23 -3.80 -4.31 -4.48
CA MET A 23 -2.84 -4.08 -3.41
C MET A 23 -1.76 -5.17 -3.36
N ALA A 24 -2.10 -6.38 -3.82
CA ALA A 24 -1.21 -7.53 -3.80
C ALA A 24 0.05 -7.34 -4.66
N GLU A 25 0.02 -6.40 -5.62
CA GLU A 25 1.18 -6.07 -6.45
C GLU A 25 2.32 -5.46 -5.63
N ALA A 26 2.03 -4.68 -4.58
CA ALA A 26 3.05 -4.02 -3.74
C ALA A 26 3.10 -4.57 -2.30
N SER A 27 1.97 -5.05 -1.79
CA SER A 27 1.76 -5.41 -0.39
C SER A 27 1.21 -6.83 -0.22
N GLY A 28 1.31 -7.67 -1.26
CA GLY A 28 0.68 -8.99 -1.29
C GLY A 28 1.54 -10.14 -0.78
N VAL A 29 0.88 -11.20 -0.34
CA VAL A 29 1.52 -12.46 0.09
C VAL A 29 2.26 -13.15 -1.06
N LYS A 30 1.85 -12.91 -2.32
CA LYS A 30 2.50 -13.44 -3.53
C LYS A 30 3.96 -12.99 -3.68
N LEU A 31 4.35 -11.89 -3.03
CA LEU A 31 5.71 -11.34 -3.05
C LEU A 31 6.65 -12.08 -2.08
N LEU A 32 6.12 -12.98 -1.25
CA LEU A 32 6.82 -13.57 -0.13
C LEU A 32 6.96 -15.07 -0.29
N LYS A 33 8.11 -15.60 0.15
CA LYS A 33 8.26 -17.04 0.41
C LYS A 33 7.66 -17.36 1.79
N PRO A 34 7.18 -18.59 2.05
CA PRO A 34 6.57 -18.95 3.34
C PRO A 34 7.43 -18.61 4.57
N LYS A 35 8.75 -18.71 4.45
CA LYS A 35 9.70 -18.34 5.52
C LYS A 35 9.77 -16.85 5.84
N GLN A 36 9.16 -16.00 5.02
CA GLN A 36 9.09 -14.54 5.16
C GLN A 36 7.71 -14.09 5.67
N PHE A 37 6.79 -15.01 5.97
CA PHE A 37 5.46 -14.64 6.46
C PHE A 37 5.56 -14.07 7.87
N ASP A 38 5.31 -12.77 7.96
CA ASP A 38 5.29 -12.01 9.20
C ASP A 38 4.40 -10.79 9.02
N CYS A 39 3.10 -10.96 9.26
CA CYS A 39 2.13 -9.88 9.06
C CYS A 39 2.37 -8.71 10.02
N LYS A 40 2.83 -8.98 11.25
CA LYS A 40 3.04 -7.96 12.29
C LYS A 40 4.04 -6.88 11.86
N ASN A 41 5.03 -7.24 11.05
CA ASN A 41 6.07 -6.32 10.57
C ASN A 41 5.87 -5.94 9.10
N ALA A 42 4.77 -6.38 8.48
CA ALA A 42 4.45 -6.02 7.10
C ALA A 42 3.71 -4.67 7.05
N SER A 43 3.86 -3.98 5.92
CA SER A 43 3.31 -2.65 5.68
C SER A 43 2.57 -2.58 4.35
N THR A 44 1.48 -1.80 4.34
CA THR A 44 0.74 -1.40 3.14
C THR A 44 1.32 -0.17 2.44
N PHE A 45 2.50 0.32 2.85
CA PHE A 45 3.13 1.52 2.31
C PHE A 45 3.18 1.55 0.77
N GLY A 46 3.64 0.45 0.14
CA GLY A 46 3.70 0.37 -1.32
C GLY A 46 2.34 0.43 -2.02
N THR A 47 1.25 0.06 -1.34
CA THR A 47 -0.11 0.29 -1.87
C THR A 47 -0.43 1.79 -1.91
N GLY A 48 0.00 2.55 -0.91
CA GLY A 48 -0.10 4.00 -0.91
C GLY A 48 0.72 4.65 -2.02
N GLU A 49 1.93 4.15 -2.30
CA GLU A 49 2.74 4.62 -3.43
C GLU A 49 2.05 4.41 -4.79
N LEU A 50 1.37 3.27 -5.00
CA LEU A 50 0.57 3.05 -6.22
C LEU A 50 -0.61 4.02 -6.32
N ILE A 51 -1.26 4.34 -5.19
CA ILE A 51 -2.34 5.33 -5.14
C ILE A 51 -1.79 6.72 -5.46
N GLU A 52 -0.65 7.11 -4.87
CA GLU A 52 0.00 8.38 -5.14
C GLU A 52 0.36 8.53 -6.62
N ASP A 53 0.97 7.50 -7.24
CA ASP A 53 1.28 7.50 -8.67
C ASP A 53 0.01 7.63 -9.53
N ALA A 54 -1.08 6.95 -9.18
CA ALA A 54 -2.37 7.10 -9.84
C ALA A 54 -2.95 8.52 -9.74
N LEU A 55 -2.86 9.13 -8.56
CA LEU A 55 -3.29 10.53 -8.35
C LEU A 55 -2.44 11.50 -9.17
N ASN A 56 -1.12 11.28 -9.22
CA ASN A 56 -0.18 12.09 -10.01
C ASN A 56 -0.45 11.98 -11.52
N LYS A 57 -0.91 10.82 -12.01
CA LYS A 57 -1.38 10.64 -13.39
C LYS A 57 -2.74 11.29 -13.66
N GLY A 58 -3.41 11.82 -12.63
CA GLY A 58 -4.67 12.54 -12.74
C GLY A 58 -5.92 11.69 -12.51
N ALA A 59 -5.79 10.51 -11.88
CA ALA A 59 -6.94 9.70 -11.52
C ALA A 59 -7.93 10.48 -10.63
N LYS A 60 -9.22 10.31 -10.91
CA LYS A 60 -10.36 10.85 -10.14
C LYS A 60 -11.16 9.75 -9.46
N HIS A 61 -11.04 8.53 -9.96
CA HIS A 61 -11.65 7.33 -9.38
C HIS A 61 -10.58 6.27 -9.19
N ILE A 62 -10.58 5.61 -8.05
CA ILE A 62 -9.70 4.48 -7.77
C ILE A 62 -10.58 3.29 -7.40
N ILE A 63 -10.41 2.20 -8.14
CA ILE A 63 -10.96 0.89 -7.81
C ILE A 63 -9.80 0.09 -7.21
N LEU A 64 -9.89 -0.19 -5.92
CA LEU A 64 -8.84 -0.86 -5.17
C LEU A 64 -9.28 -2.28 -4.81
N GLY A 65 -8.62 -3.27 -5.39
CA GLY A 65 -8.69 -4.66 -4.95
C GLY A 65 -7.77 -4.88 -3.74
N ILE A 66 -8.34 -5.40 -2.65
CA ILE A 66 -7.64 -5.58 -1.36
C ILE A 66 -7.36 -7.06 -1.03
N GLY A 67 -7.62 -7.97 -1.97
CA GLY A 67 -7.39 -9.40 -1.78
C GLY A 67 -5.90 -9.76 -1.79
N GLY A 68 -5.54 -10.85 -1.09
CA GLY A 68 -4.18 -11.41 -1.13
C GLY A 68 -3.11 -10.59 -0.41
N SER A 69 -3.48 -9.80 0.59
CA SER A 69 -2.54 -9.00 1.40
C SER A 69 -1.55 -9.88 2.17
N ALA A 70 -0.36 -9.34 2.44
CA ALA A 70 0.61 -9.88 3.41
C ALA A 70 0.54 -9.17 4.77
N THR A 71 -0.32 -8.16 4.89
CA THR A 71 -0.27 -7.10 5.91
C THR A 71 -1.46 -7.19 6.87
N ASN A 72 -1.30 -6.69 8.09
CA ASN A 72 -2.37 -6.53 9.08
C ASN A 72 -2.43 -5.10 9.68
N ASP A 73 -1.69 -4.16 9.09
CA ASP A 73 -1.43 -2.79 9.58
C ASP A 73 -2.64 -1.84 9.49
N CYS A 74 -3.80 -2.40 9.13
CA CYS A 74 -5.07 -1.67 8.95
C CYS A 74 -4.97 -0.46 7.99
N GLY A 75 -4.00 -0.47 7.07
CA GLY A 75 -3.79 0.62 6.11
C GLY A 75 -3.00 1.82 6.65
N VAL A 76 -2.40 1.73 7.85
CA VAL A 76 -1.53 2.78 8.39
C VAL A 76 -0.36 3.04 7.46
N GLY A 77 0.25 2.00 6.86
CA GLY A 77 1.30 2.16 5.86
C GLY A 77 0.83 2.93 4.63
N MET A 78 -0.28 2.52 4.03
CA MET A 78 -0.89 3.18 2.87
C MET A 78 -1.20 4.65 3.16
N ALA A 79 -1.81 4.95 4.31
CA ALA A 79 -2.13 6.33 4.68
C ALA A 79 -0.86 7.17 4.92
N THR A 80 0.17 6.58 5.51
CA THR A 80 1.47 7.24 5.74
C THR A 80 2.14 7.63 4.42
N ALA A 81 2.16 6.74 3.43
CA ALA A 81 2.65 7.06 2.08
C ALA A 81 1.89 8.21 1.42
N LEU A 82 0.60 8.40 1.76
CA LEU A 82 -0.23 9.49 1.28
C LEU A 82 -0.12 10.78 2.14
N GLY A 83 0.84 10.83 3.06
CA GLY A 83 1.17 12.03 3.85
C GLY A 83 0.47 12.13 5.21
N TYR A 84 -0.27 11.11 5.64
CA TYR A 84 -0.80 11.06 7.01
C TYR A 84 0.32 10.76 8.00
N ARG A 85 0.18 11.28 9.22
CA ARG A 85 1.11 11.02 10.32
C ARG A 85 0.32 10.55 11.52
N PHE A 86 0.76 9.45 12.11
CA PHE A 86 0.10 8.79 13.23
C PHE A 86 1.01 8.86 14.44
N PHE A 87 0.45 9.20 15.60
CA PHE A 87 1.21 9.39 16.84
C PHE A 87 0.62 8.54 17.96
N ASN A 88 1.49 8.04 18.85
CA ASN A 88 1.08 7.36 20.07
C ASN A 88 0.80 8.36 21.22
N ASP A 89 0.43 7.85 22.40
CA ASP A 89 0.11 8.66 23.58
C ASP A 89 1.27 9.52 24.10
N ASN A 90 2.51 9.18 23.71
CA ASN A 90 3.72 9.95 24.02
C ASN A 90 4.06 10.99 22.93
N ASN A 91 3.16 11.22 21.97
CA ASN A 91 3.36 12.09 20.81
C ASN A 91 4.56 11.67 19.94
N GLN A 92 4.89 10.37 19.93
CA GLN A 92 5.90 9.81 19.05
C GLN A 92 5.22 9.24 17.80
N GLU A 93 5.82 9.49 16.65
CA GLU A 93 5.35 8.95 15.38
C GLU A 93 5.44 7.42 15.40
N VAL A 94 4.36 6.76 14.99
CA VAL A 94 4.32 5.29 14.95
C VAL A 94 4.96 4.79 13.67
N GLU A 95 5.62 3.64 13.75
CA GLU A 95 6.12 2.98 12.55
C GLU A 95 4.95 2.51 11.68
N PRO A 96 5.02 2.67 10.35
CA PRO A 96 3.93 2.32 9.44
C PRO A 96 3.86 0.81 9.17
N ILE A 97 3.73 -0.01 10.22
CA ILE A 97 3.68 -1.48 10.18
C ILE A 97 2.56 -2.00 11.09
N GLY A 98 2.16 -3.26 10.93
CA GLY A 98 1.22 -3.94 11.84
C GLY A 98 0.56 -5.18 11.26
#